data_AF-A0A9E4GIM9-F1
#
_entry.id   AF-A0A9E4GIM9-F1
#
_cell.length_a   1.000
_cell.length_b   1.000
_cell.length_c   1.000
_cell.angle_alpha   90.00
_cell.angle_beta   90.00
_cell.angle_gamma   90.00
#
_symmetry.space_group_name_H-M   'P 1'
#
loop_
_entity.id
_entity.type
_entity.pdbx_description
1 polymer ?
#
loop_
_entity_poly.entity_id
_entity_poly.type
_entity_poly.pdbx_seq_one_letter_code
_entity_poly.pdbx_strand_id
1 'polypeptide(L)'
;MPTLHWLTRDEDLRTASRVPYRLLEEAPALSAGEPDTGNLLIQGDNLEALKALLPFYAGRVKCIYIDPPYNTRSAFEHYDDSLEHTQWLAMIWPRLELLRDLLAAHVWFSETGRPWNGNGDSPFLGLYDGHAYALLYNGILGDKHPNGGNVLTRATLAAIREEIEREHVRFDGPLTVYGEQSRLASATLERTGITFKQMPYEVKART
;
A
#
# COMPACT_ATOMS: atom_id res chain seq x y z
N MET A 1 1.27 16.43 -14.36
CA MET A 1 0.31 15.49 -13.73
C MET A 1 -0.59 16.32 -12.84
N PRO A 2 -1.93 16.17 -12.91
CA PRO A 2 -2.80 16.84 -11.95
C PRO A 2 -2.45 16.31 -10.54
N THR A 3 -2.18 17.23 -9.62
CA THR A 3 -1.91 16.91 -8.23
C THR A 3 -3.07 17.43 -7.41
N LEU A 4 -3.63 16.58 -6.53
CA LEU A 4 -4.60 17.03 -5.54
C LEU A 4 -3.85 17.82 -4.47
N HIS A 5 -4.17 19.10 -4.35
CA HIS A 5 -3.62 19.99 -3.32
C HIS A 5 -4.66 20.20 -2.21
N TRP A 6 -4.22 20.13 -0.96
CA TRP A 6 -4.98 20.50 0.23
C TRP A 6 -4.08 21.28 1.19
N LEU A 7 -4.68 22.02 2.12
CA LEU A 7 -4.01 23.06 2.93
C LEU A 7 -2.77 22.53 3.69
N THR A 8 -2.86 21.32 4.25
CA THR A 8 -1.83 20.71 5.12
C THR A 8 -0.99 19.64 4.44
N ARG A 9 -1.10 19.51 3.10
CA ARG A 9 -0.52 18.40 2.32
C ARG A 9 0.91 18.06 2.68
N ASP A 10 1.80 19.04 2.64
CA ASP A 10 3.23 18.77 2.84
C ASP A 10 3.52 18.21 4.24
N GLU A 11 2.76 18.63 5.25
CA GLU A 11 2.86 18.07 6.59
C GLU A 11 2.31 16.65 6.65
N ASP A 12 1.13 16.43 6.09
CA ASP A 12 0.43 15.15 6.13
C ASP A 12 1.21 14.03 5.43
N LEU A 13 1.91 14.36 4.33
CA LEU A 13 2.83 13.46 3.64
C LEU A 13 3.98 12.94 4.51
N ARG A 14 4.31 13.64 5.61
CA ARG A 14 5.40 13.24 6.51
C ARG A 14 4.89 12.63 7.81
N THR A 15 3.58 12.64 8.03
CA THR A 15 2.99 12.24 9.31
C THR A 15 3.31 10.78 9.64
N ALA A 16 3.17 9.85 8.70
CA ALA A 16 3.45 8.42 8.92
C ALA A 16 4.90 8.15 9.38
N SER A 17 5.86 8.90 8.83
CA SER A 17 7.28 8.81 9.20
C SER A 17 7.56 9.30 10.63
N ARG A 18 6.76 10.25 11.13
CA ARG A 18 6.94 10.91 12.43
C ARG A 18 6.24 10.18 13.58
N VAL A 19 5.30 9.27 13.29
CA VAL A 19 4.62 8.47 14.32
C VAL A 19 5.66 7.62 15.05
N PRO A 20 5.77 7.71 16.38
CA PRO A 20 6.73 6.91 17.14
C PRO A 20 6.31 5.44 17.14
N TYR A 21 7.29 4.55 17.19
CA TYR A 21 7.01 3.15 17.48
C TYR A 21 6.51 3.00 18.92
N ARG A 22 5.46 2.21 19.09
CA ARG A 22 4.91 1.83 20.39
C ARG A 22 4.93 0.32 20.52
N LEU A 23 5.05 -0.17 21.76
CA LEU A 23 4.88 -1.58 22.06
C LEU A 23 3.39 -1.88 22.22
N LEU A 24 2.97 -3.05 21.73
CA LEU A 24 1.63 -3.56 22.02
C LEU A 24 1.63 -4.12 23.44
N GLU A 25 0.67 -3.69 24.24
CA GLU A 25 0.43 -4.21 25.59
C GLU A 25 -0.74 -5.19 25.54
N GLU A 26 -0.52 -6.40 26.06
CA GLU A 26 -1.59 -7.38 26.18
C GLU A 26 -2.57 -6.95 27.27
N ALA A 27 -3.87 -7.11 27.00
CA ALA A 27 -4.94 -6.92 27.97
C ALA A 27 -5.62 -8.26 28.26
N PRO A 28 -5.10 -9.09 29.19
CA PRO A 28 -5.63 -10.44 29.43
C PRO A 28 -7.11 -10.45 29.80
N ALA A 29 -7.56 -9.44 30.56
CA ALA A 29 -8.96 -9.30 30.98
C ALA A 29 -9.94 -9.03 29.81
N LEU A 30 -9.45 -8.58 28.66
CA LEU A 30 -10.24 -8.32 27.44
C LEU A 30 -10.01 -9.37 26.35
N SER A 31 -9.10 -10.32 26.58
CA SER A 31 -8.76 -11.35 25.61
C SER A 31 -9.78 -12.47 25.64
N ALA A 32 -10.12 -13.01 24.46
CA ALA A 32 -11.12 -14.06 24.31
C ALA A 32 -10.71 -15.04 23.20
N GLY A 33 -11.17 -16.28 23.34
CA GLY A 33 -10.83 -17.38 22.43
C GLY A 33 -9.63 -18.19 22.89
N GLU A 34 -9.20 -19.13 22.05
CA GLU A 34 -8.03 -19.97 22.34
C GLU A 34 -6.74 -19.13 22.29
N PRO A 35 -5.78 -19.39 23.19
CA PRO A 35 -4.45 -18.79 23.10
C PRO A 35 -3.75 -19.23 21.81
N ASP A 36 -2.73 -18.48 21.40
CA ASP A 36 -1.83 -18.82 20.28
C ASP A 36 -2.50 -18.97 18.90
N THR A 37 -3.73 -18.48 18.72
CA THR A 37 -4.41 -18.49 17.39
C THR A 37 -3.77 -17.54 16.38
N GLY A 38 -2.94 -16.60 16.85
CA GLY A 38 -2.32 -15.55 16.03
C GLY A 38 -3.26 -14.40 15.64
N ASN A 39 -4.54 -14.45 16.05
CA ASN A 39 -5.49 -13.37 15.85
C ASN A 39 -5.28 -12.26 16.89
N LEU A 40 -5.40 -11.00 16.46
CA LEU A 40 -5.26 -9.84 17.33
C LEU A 40 -6.43 -8.88 17.17
N LEU A 41 -6.91 -8.35 18.28
CA LEU A 41 -7.76 -7.16 18.34
C LEU A 41 -6.97 -6.07 19.06
N ILE A 42 -6.76 -4.93 18.39
CA ILE A 42 -5.97 -3.82 18.94
C ILE A 42 -6.89 -2.63 19.18
N GLN A 43 -6.92 -2.15 20.42
CA GLN A 43 -7.63 -0.94 20.79
C GLN A 43 -6.67 0.25 20.83
N GLY A 44 -6.99 1.31 20.07
CA GLY A 44 -6.19 2.54 20.02
C GLY A 44 -6.44 3.32 18.73
N ASP A 45 -5.69 4.42 18.55
CA ASP A 45 -5.65 5.07 17.25
C ASP A 45 -4.96 4.14 16.23
N ASN A 46 -5.64 3.88 15.11
CA ASN A 46 -5.16 2.94 14.10
C ASN A 46 -3.85 3.40 13.42
N LEU A 47 -3.52 4.69 13.38
CA LEU A 47 -2.23 5.15 12.87
C LEU A 47 -1.07 4.67 13.78
N GLU A 48 -1.25 4.77 15.09
CA GLU A 48 -0.27 4.28 16.07
C GLU A 48 -0.21 2.75 16.07
N ALA A 49 -1.36 2.08 15.99
CA ALA A 49 -1.42 0.63 15.90
C ALA A 49 -0.71 0.09 14.65
N LEU A 50 -0.95 0.69 13.48
CA LEU A 50 -0.26 0.33 12.24
C LEU A 50 1.25 0.52 12.37
N LYS A 51 1.71 1.61 12.99
CA LYS A 51 3.13 1.85 13.22
C LYS A 51 3.74 0.80 14.15
N ALA A 52 3.04 0.41 15.21
CA ALA A 52 3.46 -0.64 16.14
C ALA A 52 3.55 -2.03 15.49
N LEU A 53 2.70 -2.30 14.49
CA LEU A 53 2.69 -3.59 13.79
C LEU A 53 3.86 -3.75 12.80
N LEU A 54 4.37 -2.66 12.22
CA LEU A 54 5.40 -2.71 11.17
C LEU A 54 6.60 -3.62 11.50
N PRO A 55 7.27 -3.52 12.68
CA PRO A 55 8.46 -4.32 12.96
C PRO A 55 8.22 -5.84 12.99
N PHE A 56 6.98 -6.26 13.28
CA PHE A 56 6.64 -7.67 13.50
C PHE A 56 5.85 -8.27 12.32
N TYR A 57 5.07 -7.45 11.62
CA TYR A 57 4.12 -7.86 10.60
C TYR A 57 4.46 -7.39 9.19
N ALA A 58 5.47 -6.54 8.98
CA ALA A 58 6.01 -6.28 7.64
C ALA A 58 6.39 -7.61 6.97
N GLY A 59 5.97 -7.79 5.72
CA GLY A 59 6.16 -9.06 5.00
C GLY A 59 5.05 -10.11 5.24
N ARG A 60 4.10 -9.86 6.16
CA ARG A 60 3.09 -10.86 6.59
C ARG A 60 1.65 -10.47 6.27
N VAL A 61 1.40 -9.24 5.83
CA VAL A 61 0.05 -8.73 5.53
C VAL A 61 -0.29 -8.96 4.06
N LYS A 62 -1.04 -10.02 3.78
CA LYS A 62 -1.48 -10.37 2.42
C LYS A 62 -2.63 -9.50 1.91
N CYS A 63 -3.54 -9.13 2.80
CA CYS A 63 -4.78 -8.45 2.44
C CYS A 63 -5.11 -7.40 3.50
N ILE A 64 -5.67 -6.29 3.04
CA ILE A 64 -6.08 -5.17 3.86
C ILE A 64 -7.51 -4.84 3.44
N TYR A 65 -8.39 -4.76 4.43
CA TYR A 65 -9.75 -4.29 4.27
C TYR A 65 -9.99 -3.17 5.28
N ILE A 66 -10.50 -2.04 4.80
CA ILE A 66 -10.82 -0.88 5.62
C ILE A 66 -12.16 -0.31 5.22
N ASP A 67 -12.88 0.21 6.20
CA ASP A 67 -14.14 0.92 6.04
C ASP A 67 -14.04 2.30 6.69
N PRO A 68 -13.31 3.26 6.06
CA PRO A 68 -13.09 4.58 6.65
C PRO A 68 -14.38 5.42 6.60
N PRO A 69 -14.51 6.49 7.41
CA PRO A 69 -15.63 7.42 7.32
C PRO A 69 -15.75 7.98 5.89
N TYR A 70 -16.95 7.94 5.31
CA TYR A 70 -17.17 8.26 3.89
C TYR A 70 -17.28 9.76 3.61
N ASN A 71 -17.42 10.58 4.65
CA ASN A 71 -17.63 12.02 4.58
C ASN A 71 -18.89 12.39 3.79
N THR A 72 -19.98 11.66 4.00
CA THR A 72 -21.25 11.81 3.26
C THR A 72 -22.14 12.90 3.82
N ARG A 73 -21.77 13.54 4.93
CA ARG A 73 -22.59 14.46 5.72
C ARG A 73 -23.85 13.80 6.31
N SER A 74 -23.87 12.48 6.40
CA SER A 74 -24.92 11.72 7.08
C SER A 74 -24.58 11.59 8.56
N ALA A 75 -25.56 11.69 9.45
CA ALA A 75 -25.32 11.43 10.87
C ALA A 75 -25.19 9.91 11.09
N PHE A 76 -23.97 9.40 11.23
CA PHE A 76 -23.72 8.06 11.75
C PHE A 76 -23.54 8.13 13.27
N GLU A 77 -24.02 7.11 14.01
CA GLU A 77 -23.96 7.10 15.49
C GLU A 77 -22.54 7.01 16.06
N HIS A 78 -21.54 6.60 15.26
CA HIS A 78 -20.24 6.15 15.78
C HIS A 78 -19.04 7.02 15.37
N TYR A 79 -19.20 8.01 14.49
CA TYR A 79 -18.13 8.95 14.12
C TYR A 79 -18.68 10.22 13.45
N ASP A 80 -17.91 11.31 13.48
CA ASP A 80 -18.22 12.55 12.76
C ASP A 80 -17.95 12.37 11.26
N ASP A 81 -19.02 12.16 10.50
CA ASP A 81 -19.00 11.99 9.04
C ASP A 81 -19.14 13.34 8.29
N SER A 82 -18.81 14.44 8.95
CA SER A 82 -18.89 15.81 8.40
C SER A 82 -17.55 16.56 8.36
N LEU A 83 -16.43 15.83 8.40
CA LEU A 83 -15.09 16.40 8.31
C LEU A 83 -14.90 17.22 7.02
N GLU A 84 -14.25 18.37 7.11
CA GLU A 84 -13.85 19.10 5.90
C GLU A 84 -12.81 18.27 5.10
N HIS A 85 -12.80 18.38 3.77
CA HIS A 85 -11.97 17.54 2.91
C HIS A 85 -10.47 17.55 3.27
N THR A 86 -9.91 18.71 3.63
CA THR A 86 -8.52 18.81 4.12
C THR A 86 -8.32 17.97 5.37
N GLN A 87 -9.22 18.08 6.35
CA GLN A 87 -9.13 17.31 7.60
C GLN A 87 -9.26 15.81 7.37
N TRP A 88 -10.17 15.41 6.48
CA TRP A 88 -10.33 14.01 6.10
C TRP A 88 -9.07 13.47 5.39
N LEU A 89 -8.51 14.24 4.46
CA LEU A 89 -7.25 13.89 3.78
C LEU A 89 -6.07 13.80 4.76
N ALA A 90 -5.94 14.77 5.67
CA ALA A 90 -4.92 14.78 6.70
C ALA A 90 -5.01 13.56 7.63
N MET A 91 -6.23 13.11 7.92
CA MET A 91 -6.47 11.92 8.73
C MET A 91 -6.14 10.64 7.97
N ILE A 92 -6.65 10.44 6.76
CA ILE A 92 -6.57 9.15 6.07
C ILE A 92 -5.21 8.90 5.41
N TRP A 93 -4.53 9.95 4.94
CA TRP A 93 -3.27 9.84 4.19
C TRP A 93 -2.18 9.03 4.90
N PRO A 94 -1.76 9.36 6.14
CA PRO A 94 -0.68 8.63 6.79
C PRO A 94 -1.03 7.17 7.12
N ARG A 95 -2.33 6.86 7.27
CA ARG A 95 -2.80 5.48 7.48
C ARG A 95 -2.65 4.65 6.21
N LEU A 96 -3.05 5.23 5.09
CA LEU A 96 -2.92 4.65 3.75
C LEU A 96 -1.46 4.34 3.41
N GLU A 97 -0.54 5.24 3.77
CA GLU A 97 0.91 5.03 3.61
C GLU A 97 1.41 3.80 4.39
N LEU A 98 1.10 3.68 5.68
CA LEU A 98 1.52 2.53 6.49
C LEU A 98 0.88 1.21 6.02
N LEU A 99 -0.39 1.24 5.59
CA LEU A 99 -1.07 0.08 5.00
C LEU A 99 -0.37 -0.38 3.72
N ARG A 100 0.01 0.57 2.86
CA ARG A 100 0.78 0.30 1.65
C ARG A 100 2.14 -0.32 1.99
N ASP A 101 2.84 0.17 3.01
CA ASP A 101 4.16 -0.37 3.39
C ASP A 101 4.08 -1.82 3.87
N LEU A 102 3.07 -2.15 4.68
CA LEU A 102 2.82 -3.53 5.11
C LEU A 102 2.61 -4.47 3.92
N LEU A 103 1.84 -4.02 2.93
CA LEU A 103 1.51 -4.76 1.72
C LEU A 103 2.68 -4.87 0.74
N ALA A 104 3.42 -3.77 0.54
CA ALA A 104 4.65 -3.72 -0.26
C ALA A 104 5.71 -4.68 0.29
N ALA A 105 5.91 -4.68 1.61
CA ALA A 105 6.81 -5.62 2.26
C ALA A 105 6.38 -7.08 2.04
N HIS A 106 5.07 -7.36 2.06
CA HIS A 106 4.56 -8.70 1.81
C HIS A 106 4.72 -9.15 0.36
N VAL A 107 4.45 -8.27 -0.61
CA VAL A 107 4.68 -8.54 -2.04
C VAL A 107 6.15 -8.82 -2.29
N TRP A 108 7.03 -7.94 -1.82
CA TRP A 108 8.47 -8.10 -1.97
C TRP A 108 8.98 -9.40 -1.34
N PHE A 109 8.57 -9.70 -0.11
CA PHE A 109 8.98 -10.92 0.58
C PHE A 109 8.47 -12.18 -0.13
N SER A 110 7.23 -12.16 -0.64
CA SER A 110 6.64 -13.30 -1.35
C SER A 110 7.37 -13.66 -2.65
N GLU A 111 8.01 -12.68 -3.28
CA GLU A 111 8.76 -12.88 -4.53
C GLU A 111 10.23 -13.18 -4.29
N THR A 112 10.84 -12.56 -3.27
CA THR A 112 12.29 -12.55 -3.10
C THR A 112 12.78 -13.36 -1.89
N GLY A 113 11.90 -13.65 -0.92
CA GLY A 113 12.27 -14.19 0.39
C GLY A 113 13.10 -13.22 1.25
N ARG A 114 13.21 -11.94 0.88
CA ARG A 114 14.00 -10.92 1.56
C ARG A 114 13.11 -9.87 2.22
N PRO A 115 13.56 -9.24 3.33
CA PRO A 115 12.88 -8.06 3.86
C PRO A 115 12.93 -6.91 2.84
N TRP A 116 11.87 -6.10 2.82
CA TRP A 116 11.80 -4.91 1.98
C TRP A 116 12.32 -3.70 2.76
N ASN A 117 13.26 -2.96 2.14
CA ASN A 117 13.87 -1.75 2.70
C ASN A 117 13.64 -0.52 1.79
N GLY A 118 12.66 -0.61 0.88
CA GLY A 118 12.36 0.46 -0.08
C GLY A 118 11.60 1.63 0.54
N ASN A 119 11.41 2.67 -0.27
CA ASN A 119 10.64 3.86 0.11
C ASN A 119 9.16 3.73 -0.35
N GLY A 120 8.25 4.21 0.48
CA GLY A 120 6.80 4.32 0.29
C GLY A 120 6.36 5.20 -0.90
N ASP A 121 7.28 5.89 -1.57
CA ASP A 121 6.99 6.93 -2.57
C ASP A 121 7.03 6.46 -4.03
N SER A 122 7.14 5.16 -4.29
CA SER A 122 7.31 4.61 -5.64
C SER A 122 6.48 3.33 -5.84
N PRO A 123 5.70 3.18 -6.94
CA PRO A 123 5.13 1.89 -7.31
C PRO A 123 6.22 0.85 -7.62
N PHE A 124 7.43 1.25 -8.03
CA PHE A 124 8.55 0.33 -8.15
C PHE A 124 9.09 -0.07 -6.76
N LEU A 125 9.06 -1.37 -6.47
CA LEU A 125 9.50 -1.92 -5.18
C LEU A 125 11.00 -2.24 -5.16
N GLY A 126 11.58 -2.55 -6.33
CA GLY A 126 13.00 -2.87 -6.49
C GLY A 126 13.29 -3.96 -7.54
N LEU A 127 14.58 -4.18 -7.80
CA LEU A 127 15.12 -5.29 -8.59
C LEU A 127 15.66 -6.40 -7.67
N TYR A 128 15.37 -7.65 -8.01
CA TYR A 128 15.99 -8.81 -7.38
C TYR A 128 16.25 -9.89 -8.43
N ASP A 129 17.48 -10.39 -8.50
CA ASP A 129 17.91 -11.44 -9.44
C ASP A 129 17.53 -11.14 -10.92
N GLY A 130 17.69 -9.88 -11.33
CA GLY A 130 17.36 -9.43 -12.69
C GLY A 130 15.85 -9.27 -12.98
N HIS A 131 14.98 -9.43 -11.97
CA HIS A 131 13.53 -9.30 -12.09
C HIS A 131 13.03 -8.05 -11.34
N ALA A 132 12.18 -7.25 -11.98
CA ALA A 132 11.59 -6.04 -11.41
C ALA A 132 10.23 -6.32 -10.78
N TYR A 133 9.97 -5.70 -9.63
CA TYR A 133 8.70 -5.83 -8.92
C TYR A 133 8.08 -4.46 -8.72
N ALA A 134 6.79 -4.35 -9.02
CA ALA A 134 6.02 -3.13 -8.80
C ALA A 134 4.68 -3.43 -8.14
N LEU A 135 4.23 -2.51 -7.28
CA LEU A 135 2.94 -2.51 -6.63
C LEU A 135 2.21 -1.23 -6.99
N LEU A 136 1.10 -1.36 -7.71
CA LEU A 136 0.24 -0.23 -8.03
C LEU A 136 -0.52 0.21 -6.79
N TYR A 137 -0.27 1.45 -6.38
CA TYR A 137 -0.95 2.07 -5.26
C TYR A 137 -1.26 3.54 -5.57
N ASN A 138 -2.55 3.88 -5.62
CA ASN A 138 -3.08 5.16 -6.05
C ASN A 138 -2.53 6.37 -5.27
N GLY A 139 -2.20 6.21 -3.98
CA GLY A 139 -1.68 7.32 -3.16
C GLY A 139 -0.36 7.89 -3.68
N ILE A 140 0.43 7.12 -4.41
CA ILE A 140 1.77 7.52 -4.86
C ILE A 140 1.74 8.08 -6.27
N LEU A 141 0.90 7.49 -7.12
CA LEU A 141 0.97 7.72 -8.56
C LEU A 141 0.52 9.13 -8.97
N GLY A 142 -0.19 9.85 -8.10
CA GLY A 142 -1.01 10.99 -8.49
C GLY A 142 -2.06 10.57 -9.53
N ASP A 143 -3.11 11.35 -9.74
CA ASP A 143 -4.12 10.94 -10.71
C ASP A 143 -3.53 10.84 -12.14
N LYS A 144 -3.47 9.62 -12.70
CA LYS A 144 -3.15 9.34 -14.12
C LYS A 144 -4.15 8.40 -14.76
N HIS A 145 -5.40 8.69 -14.51
CA HIS A 145 -6.53 7.89 -14.87
C HIS A 145 -6.74 7.61 -16.38
N PRO A 146 -7.66 6.69 -16.71
CA PRO A 146 -8.93 7.24 -17.13
C PRO A 146 -10.14 6.77 -16.28
N ASN A 147 -10.07 6.49 -14.97
CA ASN A 147 -10.66 7.39 -13.93
C ASN A 147 -10.80 6.69 -12.55
N GLY A 148 -9.70 6.24 -11.93
CA GLY A 148 -9.64 5.87 -10.50
C GLY A 148 -9.20 4.44 -10.20
N GLY A 149 -7.93 4.11 -9.86
CA GLY A 149 -7.62 2.73 -9.43
C GLY A 149 -6.16 2.26 -9.50
N ASN A 150 -5.84 1.20 -8.73
CA ASN A 150 -4.56 0.47 -8.73
C ASN A 150 -4.40 -0.37 -10.03
N VAL A 151 -4.58 0.26 -11.19
CA VAL A 151 -4.80 -0.40 -12.49
C VAL A 151 -3.59 -0.23 -13.42
N LEU A 152 -3.15 -1.32 -14.05
CA LEU A 152 -2.08 -1.30 -15.03
C LEU A 152 -2.60 -0.76 -16.36
N THR A 153 -2.13 0.41 -16.74
CA THR A 153 -2.38 1.10 -18.00
C THR A 153 -1.05 1.38 -18.70
N ARG A 154 -1.09 1.87 -19.93
CA ARG A 154 0.14 2.34 -20.60
C ARG A 154 0.83 3.47 -19.83
N ALA A 155 0.05 4.34 -19.18
CA ALA A 155 0.57 5.47 -18.42
C ALA A 155 1.21 5.02 -17.09
N THR A 156 0.58 4.09 -16.36
CA THR A 156 1.16 3.56 -15.12
C THR A 156 2.38 2.68 -15.41
N LEU A 157 2.38 1.91 -16.51
CA LEU A 157 3.56 1.18 -16.97
C LEU A 157 4.73 2.11 -17.32
N ALA A 158 4.47 3.21 -18.03
CA ALA A 158 5.52 4.18 -18.35
C ALA A 158 6.14 4.80 -17.09
N ALA A 159 5.32 5.12 -16.08
CA ALA A 159 5.79 5.64 -14.81
C ALA A 159 6.69 4.64 -14.06
N ILE A 160 6.28 3.36 -14.01
CA ILE A 160 7.11 2.29 -13.42
C ILE A 160 8.45 2.19 -14.14
N ARG A 161 8.46 2.22 -15.48
CA ARG A 161 9.70 2.12 -16.27
C ARG A 161 10.63 3.31 -16.04
N GLU A 162 10.07 4.52 -15.96
CA GLU A 162 10.85 5.73 -15.65
C GLU A 162 11.50 5.64 -14.27
N GLU A 163 10.83 5.07 -13.27
CA GLU A 163 11.40 4.83 -11.94
C GLU A 163 12.51 3.79 -11.96
N ILE A 164 12.28 2.66 -12.66
CA ILE A 164 13.32 1.64 -12.83
C ILE A 164 14.55 2.25 -13.50
N GLU A 165 14.35 3.05 -14.56
CA GLU A 165 15.45 3.69 -15.31
C GLU A 165 16.21 4.75 -14.48
N ARG A 166 15.53 5.38 -13.52
CA ARG A 166 16.16 6.32 -12.59
C ARG A 166 17.11 5.63 -11.61
N GLU A 167 16.76 4.43 -11.16
CA GLU A 167 17.56 3.64 -10.23
C GLU A 167 18.58 2.73 -10.93
N HIS A 168 18.28 2.32 -12.17
CA HIS A 168 19.06 1.35 -12.93
C HIS A 168 19.14 1.78 -14.41
N VAL A 169 20.36 1.93 -14.92
CA VAL A 169 20.56 2.30 -16.34
C VAL A 169 19.99 1.21 -17.24
N ARG A 170 18.83 1.50 -17.84
CA ARG A 170 18.14 0.71 -18.87
C ARG A 170 17.80 -0.72 -18.45
N PHE A 171 16.52 -0.95 -18.16
CA PHE A 171 16.00 -2.27 -17.78
C PHE A 171 15.09 -2.85 -18.88
N ASP A 172 15.47 -4.02 -19.40
CA ASP A 172 14.72 -4.82 -20.37
C ASP A 172 14.32 -6.21 -19.84
N GLY A 173 14.58 -6.47 -18.56
CA GLY A 173 14.25 -7.72 -17.89
C GLY A 173 12.76 -7.91 -17.59
N PRO A 174 12.41 -9.07 -17.00
CA PRO A 174 11.03 -9.38 -16.64
C PRO A 174 10.51 -8.47 -15.51
N LEU A 175 9.25 -8.05 -15.62
CA LEU A 175 8.58 -7.17 -14.67
C LEU A 175 7.32 -7.83 -14.13
N THR A 176 7.20 -7.98 -12.81
CA THR A 176 5.94 -8.34 -12.16
C THR A 176 5.26 -7.11 -11.60
N VAL A 177 4.00 -6.89 -11.97
CA VAL A 177 3.16 -5.79 -11.48
C VAL A 177 1.98 -6.35 -10.72
N TYR A 178 1.86 -5.94 -9.45
CA TYR A 178 0.70 -6.17 -8.62
C TYR A 178 -0.29 -5.01 -8.73
N GLY A 179 -1.57 -5.32 -8.89
CA GLY A 179 -2.63 -4.31 -8.93
C GLY A 179 -4.03 -4.91 -8.94
N GLU A 180 -5.03 -4.06 -9.04
CA GLU A 180 -6.44 -4.45 -9.07
C GLU A 180 -6.86 -5.03 -10.42
N GLN A 181 -6.40 -4.42 -11.52
CA GLN A 181 -6.73 -4.84 -12.88
C GLN A 181 -5.63 -4.44 -13.87
N SER A 182 -5.52 -5.14 -15.00
CA SER A 182 -4.76 -4.68 -16.17
C SER A 182 -5.68 -4.28 -17.31
N ARG A 183 -5.44 -3.11 -17.92
CA ARG A 183 -6.04 -2.68 -19.19
C ARG A 183 -5.14 -2.98 -20.40
N LEU A 184 -4.00 -3.63 -20.19
CA LEU A 184 -3.14 -4.10 -21.26
C LEU A 184 -3.61 -5.48 -21.72
N ALA A 185 -3.65 -5.70 -23.03
CA ALA A 185 -3.97 -7.02 -23.60
C ALA A 185 -2.88 -8.05 -23.26
N SER A 186 -3.24 -9.32 -23.09
CA SER A 186 -2.30 -10.40 -22.73
C SER A 186 -1.11 -10.49 -23.69
N ALA A 187 -1.35 -10.36 -25.00
CA ALA A 187 -0.27 -10.32 -26.00
C ALA A 187 0.72 -9.16 -25.81
N THR A 188 0.28 -8.03 -25.23
CA THR A 188 1.19 -6.92 -24.88
C THR A 188 2.02 -7.26 -23.65
N LEU A 189 1.39 -7.85 -22.62
CA LEU A 189 2.08 -8.30 -21.41
C LEU A 189 3.18 -9.31 -21.75
N GLU A 190 2.84 -10.35 -22.52
CA GLU A 190 3.76 -11.39 -22.98
C GLU A 190 4.93 -10.80 -23.78
N ARG A 191 4.65 -9.99 -24.80
CA ARG A 191 5.67 -9.38 -25.65
C ARG A 191 6.63 -8.46 -24.89
N THR A 192 6.19 -7.89 -23.77
CA THR A 192 6.99 -6.92 -22.99
C THR A 192 7.58 -7.52 -21.71
N GLY A 193 7.48 -8.85 -21.53
CA GLY A 193 8.02 -9.55 -20.36
C GLY A 193 7.31 -9.17 -19.06
N ILE A 194 6.04 -8.77 -19.12
CA ILE A 194 5.28 -8.32 -17.95
C ILE A 194 4.38 -9.45 -17.45
N THR A 195 4.53 -9.78 -16.17
CA THR A 195 3.58 -10.62 -15.44
C THR A 195 2.67 -9.71 -14.61
N PHE A 196 1.37 -9.71 -14.87
CA PHE A 196 0.40 -9.00 -14.01
C PHE A 196 -0.18 -9.97 -12.98
N LYS A 197 -0.28 -9.54 -11.71
CA LYS A 197 -0.87 -10.31 -10.60
C LYS A 197 -1.99 -9.51 -9.95
N GLN A 198 -3.21 -10.05 -9.98
CA GLN A 198 -4.39 -9.42 -9.42
C GLN A 198 -4.43 -9.55 -7.89
N MET A 199 -4.67 -8.42 -7.22
CA MET A 199 -4.84 -8.35 -5.78
C MET A 199 -6.32 -8.50 -5.39
N PRO A 200 -6.65 -9.19 -4.27
CA PRO A 200 -5.76 -9.90 -3.34
C PRO A 200 -5.48 -11.37 -3.72
N TYR A 201 -6.00 -11.84 -4.85
CA TYR A 201 -6.09 -13.28 -5.16
C TYR A 201 -4.74 -13.92 -5.50
N GLU A 202 -3.89 -13.24 -6.28
CA GLU A 202 -2.61 -13.76 -6.77
C GLU A 202 -1.43 -13.38 -5.86
N VAL A 203 -1.72 -12.78 -4.71
CA VAL A 203 -0.75 -12.59 -3.63
C VAL A 203 -0.61 -13.91 -2.87
N LYS A 204 0.57 -14.54 -2.93
CA LYS A 204 0.80 -15.84 -2.29
C LYS A 204 0.74 -15.70 -0.77
N ALA A 205 0.01 -16.58 -0.10
CA ALA A 205 0.10 -16.69 1.35
C ALA A 205 1.49 -17.22 1.73
N ARG A 206 2.03 -16.76 2.85
CA ARG A 206 3.22 -17.38 3.43
C ARG A 206 2.87 -18.82 3.81
N THR A 207 3.70 -19.76 3.37
CA THR A 207 3.72 -21.14 3.88
C THR A 207 4.75 -21.28 4.99
#